data_AF-A0A3D4BU04-F1
#
_entry.id   AF-A0A3D4BU04-F1
#
_cell.length_a   1.000
_cell.length_b   1.000
_cell.length_c   1.000
_cell.angle_alpha   90.00
_cell.angle_beta   90.00
_cell.angle_gamma   90.00
#
_symmetry.space_group_name_H-M   'P 1'
#
loop_
_entity.id
_entity.type
_entity.pdbx_description
1 polymer ?
#
loop_
_entity_poly.entity_id
_entity_poly.type
_entity_poly.pdbx_seq_one_letter_code
_entity_poly.pdbx_strand_id
1 'polypeptide(L)'
;MTKTVSSKRLHQFLEAKKITQKEFLTKVQTVSKNDLKKALEGNQISWAVALAIQKSYPECNPTWIVTGEEEMLLEEKTQTINERIKEIRISMGLSAAEMARKLNKPRSTYSQIENGQMKVTLETVLAIYEMTSLPLEYIMLGECREQVAKLMKLNQEKAELIKKTEAMRKEIDHE
;
A
#
# COMPACT_ATOMS: atom_id res chain seq x y z
N MET A 1 -6.41 39.18 10.95
CA MET A 1 -7.21 38.01 11.36
C MET A 1 -6.26 36.99 11.97
N THR A 2 -6.47 36.61 13.23
CA THR A 2 -5.69 35.56 13.89
C THR A 2 -6.08 34.21 13.30
N LYS A 3 -5.14 33.51 12.65
CA LYS A 3 -5.39 32.14 12.15
C LYS A 3 -5.89 31.26 13.31
N THR A 4 -6.97 30.52 13.11
CA THR A 4 -7.42 29.48 14.05
C THR A 4 -6.32 28.45 14.28
N VAL A 5 -6.41 27.72 15.40
CA VAL A 5 -5.44 26.69 15.78
C VAL A 5 -5.35 25.58 14.73
N SER A 6 -6.46 25.21 14.09
CA SER A 6 -6.51 24.20 13.01
C SER A 6 -5.91 24.72 11.70
N SER A 7 -6.16 25.97 11.32
CA SER A 7 -5.52 26.57 10.15
C SER A 7 -4.01 26.67 10.32
N LYS A 8 -3.51 27.02 11.51
CA LYS A 8 -2.07 27.01 11.81
C LYS A 8 -1.44 25.63 11.58
N ARG A 9 -2.13 24.55 11.98
CA ARG A 9 -1.69 23.16 11.76
C ARG A 9 -1.65 22.79 10.28
N LEU A 10 -2.63 23.22 9.48
CA LEU A 10 -2.54 23.08 8.03
C LEU A 10 -1.29 23.77 7.46
N HIS A 11 -0.99 25.01 7.86
CA HIS A 11 0.23 25.70 7.40
C HIS A 11 1.51 24.96 7.83
N GLN A 12 1.56 24.44 9.07
CA GLN A 12 2.68 23.63 9.56
C GLN A 12 2.89 22.37 8.71
N PHE A 13 1.81 21.65 8.38
CA PHE A 13 1.88 20.47 7.51
C PHE A 13 2.42 20.81 6.12
N LEU A 14 1.89 21.88 5.50
CA LEU A 14 2.33 22.32 4.17
C LEU A 14 3.81 22.74 4.17
N GLU A 15 4.25 23.43 5.21
CA GLU A 15 5.66 23.83 5.39
C GLU A 15 6.57 22.61 5.56
N ALA A 16 6.20 21.67 6.43
CA ALA A 16 6.97 20.44 6.67
C ALA A 16 7.13 19.59 5.39
N LYS A 17 6.08 19.52 4.57
CA LYS A 17 6.08 18.78 3.29
C LYS A 17 6.56 19.61 2.10
N LYS A 18 6.95 20.88 2.30
CA LYS A 18 7.38 21.80 1.24
C LYS A 18 6.35 21.98 0.12
N ILE A 19 5.06 21.89 0.45
CA ILE A 19 3.94 22.02 -0.48
C ILE A 19 3.54 23.49 -0.58
N THR A 20 3.43 24.00 -1.81
CA THR A 20 2.96 25.38 -2.02
C THR A 20 1.44 25.47 -1.91
N GLN A 21 0.90 26.64 -1.54
CA GLN A 21 -0.57 26.84 -1.51
C GLN A 21 -1.23 26.59 -2.88
N LYS A 22 -0.54 26.96 -3.97
CA LYS A 22 -1.02 26.70 -5.33
C LYS A 22 -1.13 25.21 -5.60
N GLU A 23 -0.08 24.45 -5.29
CA GLU A 23 -0.07 23.00 -5.43
C GLU A 23 -1.17 22.34 -4.59
N PHE A 24 -1.32 22.76 -3.33
CA PHE A 24 -2.37 22.29 -2.45
C PHE A 24 -3.78 22.47 -3.05
N LEU A 25 -4.10 23.68 -3.52
CA LEU A 25 -5.40 24.01 -4.11
C LEU A 25 -5.66 23.28 -5.44
N THR A 26 -4.63 22.83 -6.13
CA THR A 26 -4.74 22.03 -7.37
C THR A 26 -4.90 20.54 -7.08
N LYS A 27 -4.22 20.02 -6.06
CA LYS A 27 -4.17 18.58 -5.74
C LYS A 27 -5.38 18.10 -4.92
N VAL A 28 -5.96 18.96 -4.07
CA VAL A 28 -7.17 18.62 -3.30
C VAL A 28 -8.41 19.02 -4.10
N GLN A 29 -8.96 18.09 -4.89
CA GLN A 29 -10.10 18.37 -5.79
C GLN A 29 -11.45 17.90 -5.26
N THR A 30 -11.48 17.26 -4.09
CA THR A 30 -12.66 16.58 -3.54
C THR A 30 -13.66 17.53 -2.87
N VAL A 31 -13.25 18.78 -2.61
CA VAL A 31 -14.06 19.82 -1.97
C VAL A 31 -13.95 21.14 -2.74
N SER A 32 -14.83 22.09 -2.46
CA SER A 32 -14.82 23.36 -3.18
C SER A 32 -13.52 24.13 -2.95
N LYS A 33 -13.00 24.78 -4.00
CA LYS A 33 -11.81 25.66 -3.88
C LYS A 33 -12.02 26.79 -2.86
N ASN A 34 -13.27 27.19 -2.64
CA ASN A 34 -13.60 28.22 -1.67
C ASN A 34 -13.38 27.73 -0.23
N ASP A 35 -13.75 26.48 0.07
CA ASP A 35 -13.56 25.91 1.41
C ASP A 35 -12.08 25.68 1.73
N LEU A 36 -11.29 25.28 0.73
CA LEU A 36 -9.83 25.16 0.88
C LEU A 36 -9.15 26.51 1.10
N LYS A 37 -9.59 27.57 0.40
CA LYS A 37 -9.10 28.94 0.66
C LYS A 37 -9.45 29.38 2.08
N LYS A 38 -10.68 29.17 2.52
CA LYS A 38 -11.09 29.46 3.90
C LYS A 38 -10.22 28.74 4.93
N ALA A 39 -9.89 27.46 4.69
CA ALA A 39 -8.99 26.70 5.55
C ALA A 39 -7.59 27.33 5.64
N LEU A 40 -7.06 27.85 4.53
CA LEU A 40 -5.77 28.56 4.50
C LEU A 40 -5.83 29.96 5.14
N GLU A 41 -6.96 30.64 5.05
CA GLU A 41 -7.16 32.02 5.52
C GLU A 41 -7.39 32.14 7.04
N GLY A 42 -7.41 31.03 7.76
CA GLY A 42 -7.53 31.04 9.23
C GLY A 42 -8.87 30.56 9.77
N ASN A 43 -9.73 29.93 8.97
CA ASN A 43 -11.00 29.38 9.44
C ASN A 43 -10.83 28.00 10.10
N GLN A 44 -11.83 27.57 10.88
CA GLN A 44 -11.87 26.21 11.41
C GLN A 44 -11.97 25.19 10.27
N ILE A 45 -11.15 24.16 10.32
CA ILE A 45 -11.16 23.06 9.34
C ILE A 45 -12.19 22.03 9.79
N SER A 46 -13.19 21.77 8.94
CA SER A 46 -14.16 20.70 9.20
C SER A 46 -13.55 19.34 8.92
N TRP A 47 -14.09 18.30 9.56
CA TRP A 47 -13.70 16.91 9.28
C TRP A 47 -13.81 16.53 7.80
N ALA A 48 -14.80 17.04 7.07
CA ALA A 48 -14.92 16.81 5.63
C ALA A 48 -13.72 17.35 4.84
N VAL A 49 -13.24 18.55 5.19
CA VAL A 49 -12.05 19.15 4.57
C VAL A 49 -10.80 18.38 4.99
N ALA A 50 -10.68 17.99 6.27
CA ALA A 50 -9.56 17.21 6.77
C ALA A 50 -9.41 15.85 6.05
N LEU A 51 -10.51 15.13 5.84
CA LEU A 51 -10.52 13.87 5.09
C LEU A 51 -10.20 14.07 3.60
N ALA A 52 -10.65 15.16 2.99
CA ALA A 52 -10.29 15.50 1.62
C ALA A 52 -8.78 15.77 1.48
N ILE A 53 -8.20 16.45 2.47
CA ILE A 53 -6.75 16.66 2.54
C ILE A 53 -6.03 15.32 2.67
N GLN A 54 -6.43 14.45 3.61
CA GLN A 54 -5.84 13.12 3.78
C GLN A 54 -5.93 12.29 2.49
N LYS A 55 -7.04 12.36 1.75
CA LYS A 55 -7.17 11.62 0.49
C LYS A 55 -6.11 12.03 -0.55
N SER A 56 -5.75 13.30 -0.59
CA SER A 56 -4.70 13.84 -1.48
C SER A 56 -3.29 13.73 -0.91
N TYR A 57 -3.18 13.61 0.42
CA TYR A 57 -1.96 13.47 1.21
C TYR A 57 -2.16 12.39 2.28
N PRO A 58 -2.05 11.10 1.92
CA PRO A 58 -2.39 9.96 2.79
C PRO A 58 -1.66 9.94 4.13
N GLU A 59 -0.50 10.58 4.17
CA GLU A 59 0.32 10.71 5.37
C GLU A 59 -0.17 11.80 6.32
N CYS A 60 -1.08 12.69 5.92
CA CYS A 60 -1.61 13.73 6.79
C CYS A 60 -2.63 13.13 7.76
N ASN A 61 -2.44 13.34 9.07
CA ASN A 61 -3.39 12.88 10.07
C ASN A 61 -4.58 13.86 10.19
N PRO A 62 -5.82 13.43 9.81
CA PRO A 62 -7.00 14.29 9.90
C PRO A 62 -7.41 14.58 11.36
N THR A 63 -7.08 13.72 12.33
CA THR A 63 -7.29 14.00 13.75
C THR A 63 -6.40 15.14 14.20
N TRP A 64 -5.11 15.04 13.91
CA TRP A 64 -4.16 16.10 14.22
C TRP A 64 -4.50 17.43 13.56
N ILE A 65 -5.03 17.47 12.33
CA ILE A 65 -5.34 18.74 11.67
C ILE A 65 -6.59 19.44 12.24
N VAL A 66 -7.53 18.67 12.81
CA VAL A 66 -8.81 19.19 13.37
C VAL A 66 -8.68 19.45 14.87
N THR A 67 -8.27 18.46 15.66
CA THR A 67 -8.23 18.55 17.13
C THR A 67 -6.85 18.97 17.66
N GLY A 68 -5.77 18.50 17.03
CA GLY A 68 -4.39 18.76 17.44
C GLY A 68 -3.86 17.68 18.37
N GLU A 69 -4.67 16.64 18.58
CA GLU A 69 -4.29 15.39 19.24
C GLU A 69 -3.56 14.48 18.25
N GLU A 70 -2.79 13.53 18.78
CA GLU A 70 -1.93 12.62 18.01
C GLU A 70 -0.80 13.33 17.23
N GLU A 71 -0.16 12.58 16.33
CA GLU A 71 0.95 13.06 15.51
C GLU A 71 0.47 13.70 14.21
N MET A 72 1.24 14.68 13.73
CA MET A 72 0.97 15.40 12.47
C MET A 72 0.88 14.48 11.26
N LEU A 73 1.72 13.46 11.25
CA LEU A 73 1.81 12.48 10.20
C LEU A 73 1.27 11.15 10.73
N LEU A 74 0.41 10.52 9.93
CA LEU A 74 0.15 9.11 10.11
C LEU A 74 1.45 8.37 9.83
N GLU A 75 1.83 7.46 10.73
CA GLU A 75 2.83 6.46 10.39
C GLU A 75 2.32 5.73 9.16
N GLU A 76 3.09 5.76 8.07
CA GLU A 76 2.85 4.80 7.00
C GLU A 76 2.92 3.44 7.66
N LYS A 77 1.82 2.69 7.59
CA LYS A 77 1.82 1.30 8.02
C LYS A 77 2.75 0.57 7.05
N THR A 78 4.03 0.55 7.38
CA THR A 78 5.06 -0.12 6.61
C THR A 78 4.77 -1.59 6.74
N GLN A 79 4.12 -2.11 5.71
CA GLN A 79 3.90 -3.52 5.60
C GLN A 79 5.25 -4.23 5.69
N THR A 80 5.36 -5.21 6.57
CA THR A 80 6.57 -6.01 6.74
C THR A 80 6.85 -6.84 5.49
N ILE A 81 8.09 -7.31 5.34
CA ILE A 81 8.44 -8.26 4.26
C ILE A 81 7.60 -9.53 4.32
N ASN A 82 7.24 -9.98 5.52
CA ASN A 82 6.44 -11.18 5.75
C ASN A 82 5.01 -11.00 5.22
N GLU A 83 4.39 -9.85 5.51
CA GLU A 83 3.08 -9.49 4.97
C GLU A 83 3.10 -9.33 3.44
N ARG A 84 4.19 -8.81 2.85
CA ARG A 84 4.32 -8.72 1.38
C ARG A 84 4.45 -10.09 0.74
N ILE A 85 5.22 -11.00 1.33
CA ILE A 85 5.32 -12.39 0.86
C ILE A 85 3.94 -13.07 0.87
N LYS A 86 3.13 -12.79 1.89
CA LYS A 86 1.75 -13.27 1.97
C LYS A 86 0.90 -12.74 0.82
N GLU A 87 0.96 -11.43 0.55
CA GLU A 87 0.23 -10.82 -0.56
C GLU A 87 0.63 -11.40 -1.91
N ILE A 88 1.94 -11.52 -2.17
CA ILE A 88 2.46 -12.12 -3.40
C ILE A 88 1.92 -13.55 -3.57
N ARG A 89 1.94 -14.35 -2.50
CA ARG A 89 1.39 -15.72 -2.53
C ARG A 89 -0.10 -15.71 -2.90
N ILE A 90 -0.88 -14.82 -2.28
CA ILE A 90 -2.32 -14.72 -2.52
C ILE A 90 -2.60 -14.24 -3.95
N SER A 91 -1.84 -13.28 -4.48
CA SER A 91 -2.00 -12.79 -5.86
C SER A 91 -1.70 -13.88 -6.89
N MET A 92 -0.86 -14.85 -6.56
CA MET A 92 -0.63 -16.04 -7.37
C MET A 92 -1.72 -17.12 -7.23
N GLY A 93 -2.71 -16.92 -6.35
CA GLY A 93 -3.76 -17.89 -6.07
C GLY A 93 -3.23 -19.18 -5.43
N LEU A 94 -2.16 -19.08 -4.63
CA LEU A 94 -1.50 -20.21 -3.97
C LEU A 94 -1.87 -20.30 -2.48
N SER A 95 -2.06 -21.52 -2.00
CA SER A 95 -2.06 -21.84 -0.58
C SER A 95 -0.65 -21.76 0.03
N ALA A 96 -0.56 -21.61 1.35
CA ALA A 96 0.72 -21.62 2.06
C ALA A 96 1.52 -22.92 1.83
N ALA A 97 0.84 -24.06 1.67
CA ALA A 97 1.48 -25.34 1.38
C ALA A 97 2.07 -25.38 -0.05
N GLU A 98 1.36 -24.85 -1.04
CA GLU A 98 1.84 -24.80 -2.42
C GLU A 98 3.03 -23.85 -2.58
N MET A 99 2.99 -22.71 -1.91
CA MET A 99 4.10 -21.77 -1.87
C MET A 99 5.34 -22.39 -1.21
N ALA A 100 5.16 -23.04 -0.05
CA ALA A 100 6.25 -23.74 0.63
C ALA A 100 6.92 -24.77 -0.29
N ARG A 101 6.12 -25.56 -1.03
CA ARG A 101 6.62 -26.52 -2.02
C ARG A 101 7.39 -25.84 -3.16
N LYS A 102 6.88 -24.73 -3.71
CA LYS A 102 7.56 -23.97 -4.77
C LYS A 102 8.88 -23.35 -4.31
N LEU A 103 8.96 -22.96 -3.03
CA LEU A 103 10.18 -22.43 -2.42
C LEU A 103 11.11 -23.53 -1.89
N ASN A 104 10.78 -24.81 -2.07
CA ASN A 104 11.50 -25.96 -1.52
C ASN A 104 11.73 -25.84 0.00
N LYS A 105 10.69 -25.47 0.75
CA LYS A 105 10.73 -25.31 2.22
C LYS A 105 9.66 -26.16 2.90
N PRO A 106 9.91 -26.63 4.13
CA PRO A 106 8.85 -27.21 4.95
C PRO A 106 7.70 -26.23 5.17
N ARG A 107 6.46 -26.74 5.18
CA ARG A 107 5.25 -25.91 5.40
C ARG A 107 5.33 -25.13 6.71
N SER A 108 5.85 -25.74 7.78
CA SER A 108 6.03 -25.11 9.09
C SER A 108 6.99 -23.93 9.01
N THR A 109 8.15 -24.11 8.34
CA THR A 109 9.13 -23.05 8.10
C THR A 109 8.52 -21.89 7.32
N TYR A 110 7.83 -22.16 6.21
CA TYR A 110 7.17 -21.10 5.44
C TYR A 110 6.11 -20.37 6.28
N SER A 111 5.33 -21.09 7.09
CA SER A 111 4.32 -20.47 7.96
C SER A 111 4.96 -19.55 9.01
N GLN A 112 6.10 -19.93 9.60
CA GLN A 112 6.83 -19.08 10.53
C GLN A 112 7.39 -17.83 9.82
N ILE A 113 7.87 -17.98 8.59
CA ILE A 113 8.26 -16.84 7.76
C ILE A 113 7.07 -15.92 7.53
N GLU A 114 5.95 -16.41 7.00
CA GLU A 114 4.80 -15.56 6.68
C GLU A 114 4.23 -14.82 7.91
N ASN A 115 4.27 -15.46 9.08
CA ASN A 115 3.80 -14.87 10.34
C ASN A 115 4.83 -13.98 11.06
N GLY A 116 5.99 -13.71 10.45
CA GLY A 116 7.04 -12.87 11.04
C GLY A 116 7.81 -13.53 12.20
N GLN A 117 7.58 -14.81 12.45
CA GLN A 117 8.28 -15.59 13.50
C GLN A 117 9.67 -16.05 13.05
N MET A 118 9.94 -16.02 11.74
CA MET A 118 11.23 -16.34 11.16
C MET A 118 11.64 -15.26 10.14
N LYS A 119 12.92 -14.90 10.16
CA LYS A 119 13.46 -13.93 9.19
C LYS A 119 13.43 -14.51 7.78
N VAL A 120 13.10 -13.64 6.82
CA VAL A 120 13.18 -13.96 5.39
C VAL A 120 14.64 -13.97 4.98
N THR A 121 15.09 -15.04 4.32
CA THR A 121 16.45 -15.14 3.77
C THR A 121 16.52 -14.55 2.37
N LEU A 122 17.70 -14.08 1.95
CA LEU A 122 17.92 -13.60 0.59
C LEU A 122 17.59 -14.66 -0.47
N GLU A 123 17.94 -15.92 -0.21
CA GLU A 123 17.54 -17.06 -1.04
C GLU A 123 16.03 -17.12 -1.26
N THR A 124 15.23 -16.90 -0.22
CA THR A 124 13.77 -16.88 -0.32
C THR A 124 13.30 -15.70 -1.18
N VAL A 125 13.89 -14.53 -0.99
CA VAL A 125 13.58 -13.33 -1.79
C VAL A 125 13.87 -13.58 -3.28
N LEU A 126 15.03 -14.13 -3.60
CA LEU A 126 15.43 -14.44 -4.97
C LEU A 126 14.52 -15.51 -5.60
N ALA A 127 14.16 -16.56 -4.86
CA ALA A 127 13.22 -17.56 -5.35
C ALA A 127 11.83 -16.97 -5.66
N ILE A 128 11.37 -16.00 -4.86
CA ILE A 128 10.12 -15.27 -5.12
C ILE A 128 10.27 -14.37 -6.35
N TYR A 129 11.40 -13.68 -6.49
CA TYR A 129 11.72 -12.87 -7.67
C TYR A 129 11.64 -13.71 -8.95
N GLU A 130 12.35 -14.83 -9.01
CA GLU A 130 12.37 -15.73 -10.19
C GLU A 130 10.98 -16.23 -10.57
N MET A 131 10.15 -16.53 -9.57
CA MET A 131 8.81 -17.08 -9.78
C MET A 131 7.79 -16.03 -10.24
N THR A 132 7.97 -14.76 -9.85
CA THR A 132 6.94 -13.72 -9.99
C THR A 132 7.33 -12.57 -10.91
N SER A 133 8.63 -12.42 -11.17
CA SER A 133 9.24 -11.28 -11.86
C SER A 133 8.87 -9.92 -11.22
N LEU A 134 8.53 -9.91 -9.93
CA LEU A 134 8.27 -8.67 -9.19
C LEU A 134 9.60 -7.99 -8.80
N PRO A 135 9.70 -6.64 -8.84
CA PRO A 135 10.91 -5.93 -8.44
C PRO A 135 11.38 -6.30 -7.03
N LEU A 136 12.69 -6.45 -6.83
CA LEU A 136 13.29 -6.73 -5.53
C LEU A 136 13.00 -5.62 -4.52
N GLU A 137 12.92 -4.37 -4.99
CA GLU A 137 12.56 -3.17 -4.23
C GLU A 137 11.18 -3.33 -3.60
N TYR A 138 10.20 -3.90 -4.33
CA TYR A 138 8.90 -4.18 -3.73
C TYR A 138 8.98 -5.33 -2.73
N ILE A 139 9.63 -6.45 -3.09
CA ILE A 139 9.69 -7.62 -2.20
C ILE A 139 10.36 -7.22 -0.87
N MET A 140 11.46 -6.47 -0.93
CA MET A 140 12.29 -6.12 0.24
C MET A 140 11.86 -4.85 0.97
N LEU A 141 11.34 -3.84 0.27
CA LEU A 141 11.06 -2.51 0.84
C LEU A 141 9.59 -2.08 0.70
N GLY A 142 8.81 -2.74 -0.15
CA GLY A 142 7.40 -2.39 -0.41
C GLY A 142 7.23 -1.17 -1.32
N GLU A 143 8.26 -0.82 -2.09
CA GLU A 143 8.27 0.29 -3.04
C GLU A 143 7.62 -0.10 -4.39
N CYS A 144 7.51 0.84 -5.34
CA CYS A 144 6.99 0.58 -6.70
C CYS A 144 5.58 -0.02 -6.78
N ARG A 145 4.73 0.21 -5.75
CA ARG A 145 3.41 -0.44 -5.60
C ARG A 145 2.50 -0.34 -6.82
N GLU A 146 2.50 0.80 -7.51
CA GLU A 146 1.66 0.98 -8.70
C GLU A 146 2.07 0.05 -9.86
N GLN A 147 3.38 -0.10 -10.11
CA GLN A 147 3.89 -1.02 -11.13
C GLN A 147 3.64 -2.48 -10.73
N VAL A 148 3.86 -2.80 -9.45
CA VAL A 148 3.65 -4.12 -8.88
C VAL A 148 2.19 -4.56 -8.99
N ALA A 149 1.23 -3.66 -8.75
CA ALA A 149 -0.19 -3.98 -8.87
C ALA A 149 -0.56 -4.48 -10.28
N LYS A 150 0.04 -3.90 -11.32
CA LYS A 150 -0.16 -4.33 -12.72
C LYS A 150 0.42 -5.73 -12.95
N LEU A 151 1.63 -5.99 -12.44
CA LEU A 151 2.30 -7.30 -12.55
C LEU A 151 1.58 -8.39 -11.77
N MET A 152 1.09 -8.09 -10.56
CA MET A 152 0.32 -9.03 -9.75
C MET A 152 -0.97 -9.44 -10.45
N LYS A 153 -1.67 -8.49 -11.08
CA LYS A 153 -2.87 -8.79 -11.87
C LYS A 153 -2.54 -9.73 -13.04
N LEU A 154 -1.47 -9.46 -13.78
CA LEU A 154 -1.02 -10.33 -14.87
C LEU A 154 -0.65 -11.74 -14.37
N ASN A 155 0.04 -11.84 -13.22
CA ASN A 155 0.39 -13.11 -12.61
C ASN A 155 -0.84 -13.92 -12.18
N GLN A 156 -1.89 -13.25 -11.69
CA GLN A 156 -3.16 -13.87 -11.36
C GLN A 156 -3.86 -14.44 -12.62
N GLU A 157 -3.97 -13.63 -13.68
CA GLU A 157 -4.56 -14.05 -14.96
C GLU A 157 -3.80 -15.25 -15.55
N LYS A 158 -2.47 -15.23 -15.50
CA LYS A 158 -1.61 -16.34 -15.90
C LYS A 158 -1.89 -17.61 -15.08
N ALA A 159 -2.04 -17.49 -13.76
CA ALA A 159 -2.32 -18.63 -12.90
C ALA A 159 -3.70 -19.26 -13.21
N GLU A 160 -4.71 -18.43 -13.49
CA GLU A 160 -6.03 -18.91 -13.90
C GLU A 160 -6.00 -19.63 -15.26
N LEU A 161 -5.24 -19.10 -16.23
CA LEU A 161 -5.05 -19.74 -17.52
C LEU A 161 -4.38 -21.11 -17.38
N ILE A 162 -3.33 -21.21 -16.57
CA ILE A 162 -2.64 -22.48 -16.29
C ILE A 162 -3.63 -23.51 -15.72
N LYS A 163 -4.42 -23.13 -14.70
CA LYS A 163 -5.43 -24.02 -14.12
C LYS A 163 -6.45 -24.51 -15.15
N LYS A 164 -6.93 -23.63 -16.05
CA LYS A 164 -7.84 -24.00 -17.13
C LYS A 164 -7.19 -24.99 -18.11
N THR A 165 -5.94 -24.74 -18.49
CA THR A 165 -5.20 -25.65 -19.40
C THR A 165 -4.95 -27.02 -18.79
N GLU A 166 -4.64 -27.08 -17.49
CA GLU A 166 -4.47 -28.35 -16.77
C GLU A 166 -5.77 -29.14 -16.65
N ALA A 167 -6.91 -28.46 -16.48
CA ALA A 167 -8.23 -29.09 -16.46
C ALA A 167 -8.60 -29.68 -17.83
N MET A 168 -8.47 -28.90 -18.91
CA MET A 168 -8.72 -29.38 -20.28
C MET A 168 -7.84 -30.57 -20.64
N ARG A 169 -6.56 -30.55 -20.26
CA ARG A 169 -5.65 -31.68 -20.52
C ARG A 169 -6.13 -32.97 -19.84
N LYS A 170 -6.66 -32.87 -18.62
CA LYS A 170 -7.19 -34.05 -17.91
C LYS A 170 -8.46 -34.58 -18.55
N GLU A 171 -9.32 -33.73 -19.08
CA GLU A 171 -10.54 -34.16 -19.78
C GLU A 171 -10.19 -34.95 -21.06
N ILE A 172 -9.21 -34.49 -21.84
CA ILE A 172 -8.72 -35.20 -23.04
C ILE A 172 -8.07 -36.55 -22.70
N ASP A 173 -7.31 -36.63 -21.59
CA ASP A 173 -6.64 -37.88 -21.17
C ASP A 173 -7.64 -38.96 -20.65
N HIS A 174 -8.92 -38.61 -20.43
CA HIS A 174 -9.98 -39.53 -19.96
C HIS A 174 -11.05 -39.88 -21.03
N GLU A 175 -10.90 -39.40 -22.27
CA GLU A 175 -11.66 -39.82 -23.47
C GLU A 175 -10.87 -40.83 -24.32
#